data_AF-A0A7S4K896-F1
#
_entry.id   AF-A0A7S4K896-F1
#
_cell.length_a   1.000
_cell.length_b   1.000
_cell.length_c   1.000
_cell.angle_alpha   90.00
_cell.angle_beta   90.00
_cell.angle_gamma   90.00
#
_symmetry.space_group_name_H-M   'P 1'
#
loop_
_entity.id
_entity.type
_entity.pdbx_description
1 polymer ?
#
loop_
_entity_poly.entity_id
_entity_poly.type
_entity_poly.pdbx_seq_one_letter_code
_entity_poly.pdbx_strand_id
1 'polypeptide(L)'
;MVRYPQVVCQYEPVMTKHFFHGRTEAMRTVTPVAAVFCEKWASRYTSKEEKLDSLRDATKEHSRLVKEASAGKGVDRHLFALKCIAEKNDVAIPPFFGSDAWKALNHTVLSTSNCGNPALRLFGFGPVVPDGFGIGYIIKNNSLQYSISSKHRQTKRFAHTLHKVLLDFKEMMQPLSSVKVGSASPEVEKLLVKKESLLEYADGIDYFGELDLDKPDEKTPQMDGGARKYVGIVRRRESSISEDTMKNVGVMVKSPSSSEHKHVAV
;
A
#
# COMPACT_ATOMS: atom_id res chain seq x y z
N MET A 1 1.08 10.86 -27.89
CA MET A 1 1.17 11.95 -26.89
C MET A 1 1.59 11.37 -25.54
N VAL A 2 2.89 11.31 -25.29
CA VAL A 2 3.46 10.82 -24.02
C VAL A 2 3.30 11.96 -23.02
N ARG A 3 2.32 11.87 -22.11
CA ARG A 3 2.20 12.84 -21.01
C ARG A 3 3.35 12.59 -20.04
N TYR A 4 4.02 13.66 -19.62
CA TYR A 4 4.85 13.66 -18.41
C TYR A 4 4.09 13.03 -17.25
N PRO A 5 4.76 12.34 -16.31
CA PRO A 5 4.10 11.82 -15.11
C PRO A 5 3.43 12.98 -14.36
N GLN A 6 2.10 13.02 -14.39
CA GLN A 6 1.33 14.04 -13.69
C GLN A 6 1.08 13.59 -12.26
N VAL A 7 1.51 14.41 -11.31
CA VAL A 7 1.13 14.27 -9.91
C VAL A 7 -0.31 14.75 -9.78
N VAL A 8 -1.17 13.90 -9.23
CA VAL A 8 -2.61 14.17 -9.04
C VAL A 8 -2.93 14.32 -7.56
N CYS A 9 -4.03 14.98 -7.23
CA CYS A 9 -4.47 15.11 -5.83
C CYS A 9 -4.80 13.74 -5.23
N GLN A 10 -4.30 13.50 -4.02
CA GLN A 10 -4.43 12.24 -3.28
C GLN A 10 -4.99 12.50 -1.88
N TYR A 11 -5.65 11.49 -1.32
CA TYR A 11 -6.26 11.54 0.00
C TYR A 11 -6.00 10.22 0.73
N GLU A 12 -5.49 10.33 1.95
CA GLU A 12 -5.44 9.22 2.90
C GLU A 12 -6.06 9.67 4.25
N PRO A 13 -7.01 8.92 4.82
CA PRO A 13 -7.60 9.25 6.11
C PRO A 13 -6.65 8.88 7.25
N VAL A 14 -6.39 9.82 8.16
CA VAL A 14 -5.66 9.58 9.40
C VAL A 14 -6.61 9.73 10.59
N MET A 15 -6.68 8.70 11.44
CA MET A 15 -7.55 8.72 12.61
C MET A 15 -7.05 9.72 13.66
N THR A 16 -7.98 10.51 14.19
CA THR A 16 -7.74 11.46 15.29
C THR A 16 -8.31 10.93 16.61
N LYS A 17 -8.33 9.60 16.80
CA LYS A 17 -8.98 8.90 17.91
C LYS A 17 -8.49 9.25 19.32
N HIS A 18 -7.36 9.96 19.43
CA HIS A 18 -6.84 10.46 20.69
C HIS A 18 -7.67 11.64 21.26
N PHE A 19 -8.46 12.31 20.42
CA PHE A 19 -9.37 13.37 20.83
C PHE A 19 -10.77 12.82 21.10
N PHE A 20 -11.46 13.42 22.07
CA PHE A 20 -12.88 13.13 22.31
C PHE A 20 -13.71 13.43 21.05
N HIS A 21 -14.55 12.47 20.65
CA HIS A 21 -15.27 12.48 19.36
C HIS A 21 -14.37 12.57 18.11
N GLY A 22 -13.10 12.21 18.22
CA GLY A 22 -12.16 12.17 17.11
C GLY A 22 -12.67 11.28 15.96
N ARG A 23 -12.53 11.79 14.73
CA ARG A 23 -12.86 11.09 13.49
C ARG A 23 -11.59 10.92 12.68
N THR A 24 -11.44 11.69 11.61
CA THR A 24 -10.31 11.61 10.70
C THR A 24 -9.85 12.99 10.24
N GLU A 25 -8.55 13.17 10.11
CA GLU A 25 -7.92 14.21 9.30
C GLU A 25 -7.59 13.66 7.90
N ALA A 26 -7.48 14.52 6.89
CA ALA A 26 -6.91 14.17 5.59
C ALA A 26 -5.39 14.35 5.63
N MET A 27 -4.67 13.28 5.31
CA MET A 27 -3.25 13.36 5.00
C MET A 27 -3.08 13.42 3.48
N ARG A 28 -2.31 14.41 3.01
CA ARG A 28 -1.97 14.59 1.60
C ARG A 28 -0.63 13.92 1.32
N THR A 29 -0.68 12.75 0.69
CA THR A 29 0.49 11.91 0.35
C THR A 29 1.43 12.53 -0.69
N VAL A 30 0.93 13.50 -1.45
CA VAL A 30 1.71 14.26 -2.42
C VAL A 30 2.52 15.33 -1.69
N THR A 31 3.82 15.09 -1.60
CA THR A 31 4.81 16.04 -1.06
C THR A 31 5.92 16.27 -2.10
N PRO A 32 6.69 17.36 -1.99
CA PRO A 32 7.87 17.55 -2.83
C PRO A 32 8.85 16.37 -2.75
N VAL A 33 9.03 15.79 -1.55
CA VAL A 33 9.90 14.62 -1.33
C VAL A 33 9.36 13.38 -2.04
N ALA A 34 8.04 13.15 -2.00
CA ALA A 34 7.40 12.07 -2.72
C ALA A 34 7.51 12.25 -4.25
N ALA A 35 7.41 13.49 -4.75
CA ALA A 35 7.58 13.78 -6.17
C ALA A 35 9.00 13.46 -6.65
N VAL A 36 10.03 13.89 -5.91
CA VAL A 36 11.43 13.55 -6.20
C VAL A 36 11.64 12.04 -6.19
N PHE A 37 11.05 11.33 -5.24
CA PHE A 37 11.07 9.87 -5.23
C PHE A 37 10.45 9.28 -6.51
N CYS A 38 9.27 9.73 -6.93
CA CYS A 38 8.62 9.24 -8.15
C CYS A 38 9.47 9.51 -9.42
N GLU A 39 10.10 10.67 -9.51
CA GLU A 39 11.01 11.02 -10.61
C GLU A 39 12.23 10.10 -10.65
N LYS A 40 12.91 9.94 -9.51
CA LYS A 40 14.05 9.02 -9.35
C LYS A 40 13.66 7.57 -9.66
N TRP A 41 12.49 7.14 -9.19
CA TRP A 41 12.00 5.78 -9.44
C TRP A 41 11.78 5.51 -10.93
N ALA A 42 11.16 6.46 -11.65
CA ALA A 42 10.87 6.36 -13.07
C ALA A 42 12.12 6.52 -13.97
N SER A 43 13.18 7.17 -13.46
CA SER A 43 14.43 7.36 -14.20
C SER A 43 15.20 6.05 -14.40
N ARG A 44 15.71 5.85 -15.62
CA ARG A 44 16.63 4.75 -15.95
C ARG A 44 18.08 5.06 -15.57
N TYR A 45 18.38 6.33 -15.31
CA TYR A 45 19.73 6.81 -15.02
C TYR A 45 20.04 6.87 -13.51
N THR A 46 19.02 6.70 -12.67
CA THR A 46 19.18 6.70 -11.21
C THR A 46 19.55 5.30 -10.71
N SER A 47 20.59 5.23 -9.88
CA SER A 47 21.08 3.98 -9.28
C SER A 47 20.05 3.36 -8.33
N LYS A 48 20.23 2.08 -7.99
CA LYS A 48 19.34 1.38 -7.05
C LYS A 48 19.41 2.00 -5.65
N GLU A 49 20.61 2.40 -5.25
CA GLU A 49 20.92 3.02 -3.98
C GLU A 49 20.18 4.36 -3.84
N GLU A 50 20.28 5.23 -4.86
CA GLU A 50 19.57 6.52 -4.87
C GLU A 50 18.04 6.36 -4.88
N LYS A 51 17.51 5.33 -5.54
CA LYS A 51 16.08 5.00 -5.50
C LYS A 51 15.65 4.56 -4.09
N LEU A 52 16.46 3.73 -3.42
CA LEU A 52 16.18 3.29 -2.06
C LEU A 52 16.28 4.45 -1.06
N ASP A 53 17.25 5.34 -1.20
CA ASP A 53 17.39 6.49 -0.31
C ASP A 53 16.23 7.46 -0.47
N SER A 54 15.84 7.78 -1.71
CA SER A 54 14.66 8.61 -1.93
C SER A 54 13.35 7.96 -1.46
N LEU A 55 13.22 6.63 -1.55
CA LEU A 55 12.09 5.90 -0.95
C LEU A 55 12.07 6.04 0.58
N ARG A 56 13.23 5.94 1.24
CA ARG A 56 13.37 6.13 2.69
C ARG A 56 13.00 7.55 3.10
N ASP A 57 13.44 8.55 2.35
CA ASP A 57 13.11 9.95 2.62
C ASP A 57 11.61 10.21 2.47
N ALA A 58 11.00 9.73 1.39
CA ALA A 58 9.56 9.88 1.15
C ALA A 58 8.72 9.18 2.23
N THR A 59 9.11 7.97 2.66
CA THR A 59 8.40 7.23 3.72
C THR A 59 8.59 7.83 5.10
N LYS A 60 9.76 8.41 5.40
CA LYS A 60 10.02 9.16 6.64
C LYS A 60 9.15 10.42 6.72
N GLU A 61 9.07 11.17 5.62
CA GLU A 61 8.23 12.37 5.54
C GLU A 61 6.74 12.03 5.65
N HIS A 62 6.30 10.99 4.94
CA HIS A 62 4.93 10.49 5.06
C HIS A 62 4.59 10.10 6.50
N SER A 63 5.48 9.37 7.18
CA SER A 63 5.31 8.98 8.58
C SER A 63 5.24 10.18 9.53
N ARG A 64 6.02 11.24 9.27
CA ARG A 64 5.97 12.49 10.02
C ARG A 64 4.61 13.16 9.87
N LEU A 65 4.12 13.29 8.63
CA LEU A 65 2.83 13.91 8.33
C LEU A 65 1.64 13.13 8.91
N VAL A 66 1.68 11.79 8.88
CA VAL A 66 0.67 10.96 9.54
C VAL A 66 0.62 11.22 11.05
N LYS A 67 1.79 11.33 11.71
CA LYS A 67 1.85 11.67 13.14
C LYS A 67 1.24 13.05 13.41
N GLU A 68 1.58 14.05 12.60
CA GLU A 68 1.03 15.40 12.73
C GLU A 68 -0.48 15.44 12.52
N ALA A 69 -0.99 14.79 11.47
CA ALA A 69 -2.41 14.68 11.21
C ALA A 69 -3.15 13.96 12.35
N SER A 70 -2.58 12.88 12.90
CA SER A 70 -3.16 12.16 14.04
C SER A 70 -3.22 13.00 15.33
N ALA A 71 -2.29 13.95 15.47
CA ALA A 71 -2.23 14.92 16.54
C ALA A 71 -3.07 16.19 16.27
N GLY A 72 -3.93 16.17 15.25
CA GLY A 72 -4.84 17.28 14.91
C GLY A 72 -4.14 18.50 14.30
N LYS A 73 -2.92 18.33 13.77
CA LYS A 73 -2.14 19.41 13.14
C LYS A 73 -2.32 19.47 11.62
N GLY A 74 -3.26 18.71 11.07
CA GLY A 74 -3.62 18.80 9.64
C GLY A 74 -4.43 20.06 9.35
N VAL A 75 -4.47 20.43 8.07
CA VAL A 75 -5.12 21.68 7.63
C VAL A 75 -6.48 21.43 6.99
N ASP A 76 -6.69 20.25 6.41
CA ASP A 76 -7.86 19.96 5.58
C ASP A 76 -9.17 20.06 6.37
N ARG A 77 -9.26 19.43 7.55
CA ARG A 77 -10.46 19.53 8.40
C ARG A 77 -10.63 20.91 9.00
N HIS A 78 -9.54 21.62 9.30
CA HIS A 78 -9.62 22.99 9.78
C HIS A 78 -10.20 23.93 8.70
N LEU A 79 -9.69 23.89 7.48
CA LEU A 79 -10.22 24.67 6.35
C LEU A 79 -11.67 24.31 6.04
N PHE A 80 -12.02 23.03 6.07
CA PHE A 80 -13.40 22.58 5.91
C PHE A 80 -14.32 23.15 7.01
N ALA A 81 -13.90 23.09 8.27
CA ALA A 81 -14.68 23.64 9.38
C ALA A 81 -14.89 25.14 9.25
N LEU A 82 -13.86 25.91 8.86
CA LEU A 82 -14.00 27.35 8.61
C LEU A 82 -15.02 27.65 7.53
N LYS A 83 -15.03 26.88 6.43
CA LYS A 83 -16.03 27.00 5.36
C LYS A 83 -17.43 26.71 5.89
N CYS A 84 -17.63 25.61 6.61
CA CYS A 84 -18.94 25.26 7.18
C CYS A 84 -19.43 26.28 8.21
N ILE A 85 -18.53 26.87 9.01
CA ILE A 85 -18.88 27.93 9.96
C ILE A 85 -19.35 29.18 9.22
N ALA A 86 -18.66 29.60 8.16
CA ALA A 86 -19.08 30.74 7.35
C ALA A 86 -20.47 30.50 6.73
N GLU A 87 -20.67 29.32 6.13
CA GLU A 87 -21.96 28.89 5.56
C GLU A 87 -23.08 28.87 6.61
N LYS A 88 -22.83 28.33 7.80
CA LYS A 88 -23.84 28.21 8.87
C LYS A 88 -24.24 29.55 9.51
N ASN A 89 -23.35 30.53 9.49
CA ASN A 89 -23.58 31.84 10.10
C ASN A 89 -23.93 32.92 9.06
N ASP A 90 -24.21 32.53 7.80
CA ASP A 90 -24.51 33.44 6.69
C ASP A 90 -23.43 34.53 6.49
N VAL A 91 -22.17 34.20 6.79
CA VAL A 91 -21.02 35.08 6.56
C VAL A 91 -20.47 34.83 5.17
N ALA A 92 -20.05 35.91 4.49
CA ALA A 92 -19.44 35.82 3.18
C ALA A 92 -18.27 34.81 3.17
N ILE A 93 -18.37 33.79 2.30
CA ILE A 93 -17.33 32.78 2.16
C ILE A 93 -16.07 33.44 1.57
N PRO A 94 -14.89 33.28 2.20
CA PRO A 94 -13.66 33.84 1.67
C PRO A 94 -13.39 33.39 0.22
N PRO A 95 -12.93 34.29 -0.68
CA PRO A 95 -12.65 33.96 -2.08
C PRO A 95 -11.70 32.77 -2.28
N PHE A 96 -10.84 32.51 -1.28
CA PHE A 96 -10.00 31.32 -1.22
C PHE A 96 -10.76 30.01 -1.51
N PHE A 97 -11.97 29.83 -0.97
CA PHE A 97 -12.75 28.60 -1.16
C PHE A 97 -13.41 28.51 -2.55
N GLY A 98 -13.39 29.59 -3.34
CA GLY A 98 -13.79 29.60 -4.75
C GLY A 98 -12.61 29.42 -5.72
N SER A 99 -11.38 29.44 -5.22
CA SER A 99 -10.16 29.37 -6.04
C SER A 99 -9.99 28.01 -6.72
N ASP A 100 -9.25 27.99 -7.83
CA ASP A 100 -8.92 26.75 -8.53
C ASP A 100 -8.01 25.84 -7.70
N ALA A 101 -7.18 26.40 -6.81
CA ALA A 101 -6.40 25.64 -5.86
C ALA A 101 -7.29 24.85 -4.89
N TRP A 102 -8.34 25.48 -4.35
CA TRP A 102 -9.30 24.80 -3.48
C TRP A 102 -10.08 23.70 -4.22
N LYS A 103 -10.51 23.98 -5.47
CA LYS A 103 -11.15 22.97 -6.31
C LYS A 103 -10.23 21.78 -6.57
N ALA A 104 -8.96 22.02 -6.92
CA ALA A 104 -7.97 20.98 -7.13
C ALA A 104 -7.70 20.14 -5.87
N LEU A 105 -7.62 20.79 -4.70
CA LEU A 105 -7.45 20.11 -3.41
C LEU A 105 -8.65 19.20 -3.07
N ASN A 106 -9.86 19.59 -3.45
CA ASN A 106 -11.08 18.80 -3.22
C ASN A 106 -11.38 17.80 -4.35
N HIS A 107 -10.66 17.85 -5.47
CA HIS A 107 -10.76 16.88 -6.57
C HIS A 107 -9.79 15.72 -6.37
N THR A 108 -10.14 14.79 -5.48
CA THR A 108 -9.27 13.66 -5.09
C THR A 108 -9.28 12.56 -6.15
N VAL A 109 -8.24 12.51 -6.99
CA VAL A 109 -8.10 11.51 -8.05
C VAL A 109 -7.69 10.15 -7.48
N LEU A 110 -6.81 10.10 -6.48
CA LEU A 110 -6.49 8.85 -5.76
C LEU A 110 -6.99 8.95 -4.32
N SER A 111 -8.11 8.29 -4.05
CA SER A 111 -8.61 8.14 -2.69
C SER A 111 -8.14 6.79 -2.17
N THR A 112 -7.37 6.80 -1.08
CA THR A 112 -6.84 5.58 -0.46
C THR A 112 -7.42 5.41 0.94
N SER A 113 -7.46 4.16 1.43
CA SER A 113 -7.76 3.91 2.84
C SER A 113 -7.23 2.55 3.27
N ASN A 114 -6.55 2.55 4.43
CA ASN A 114 -6.13 1.33 5.11
C ASN A 114 -7.25 0.82 6.03
N CYS A 115 -7.46 -0.49 6.05
CA CYS A 115 -8.25 -1.14 7.10
C CYS A 115 -7.43 -2.22 7.79
N GLY A 116 -6.74 -1.85 8.88
CA GLY A 116 -5.85 -2.73 9.62
C GLY A 116 -6.52 -3.83 10.46
N ASN A 117 -7.77 -4.20 10.20
CA ASN A 117 -8.45 -5.26 10.94
C ASN A 117 -8.02 -6.64 10.40
N PRO A 118 -7.31 -7.47 11.19
CA PRO A 118 -6.82 -8.78 10.74
C PRO A 118 -7.91 -9.76 10.32
N ALA A 119 -9.14 -9.59 10.83
CA ALA A 119 -10.29 -10.42 10.47
C ALA A 119 -10.78 -10.15 9.03
N LEU A 120 -10.42 -9.01 8.45
CA LEU A 120 -10.82 -8.67 7.09
C LEU A 120 -9.91 -9.35 6.06
N ARG A 121 -10.56 -10.03 5.12
CA ARG A 121 -9.89 -10.55 3.92
C ARG A 121 -9.66 -9.44 2.90
N LEU A 122 -10.67 -8.64 2.58
CA LEU A 122 -10.55 -7.60 1.57
C LEU A 122 -11.29 -6.33 2.02
N PHE A 123 -10.75 -5.18 1.64
CA PHE A 123 -11.36 -3.88 1.84
C PHE A 123 -11.25 -3.07 0.55
N GLY A 124 -12.30 -2.33 0.20
CA GLY A 124 -12.35 -1.51 -1.00
C GLY A 124 -13.62 -0.69 -1.08
N PHE A 125 -13.57 0.39 -1.84
CA PHE A 125 -14.65 1.36 -2.02
C PHE A 125 -14.57 1.95 -3.44
N GLY A 126 -15.65 2.57 -3.92
CA GLY A 126 -15.68 3.24 -5.23
C GLY A 126 -14.84 4.53 -5.28
N PRO A 127 -14.51 5.06 -6.46
CA PRO A 127 -13.83 6.35 -6.57
C PRO A 127 -14.74 7.50 -6.08
N VAL A 128 -14.15 8.53 -5.49
CA VAL A 128 -14.87 9.72 -4.95
C VAL A 128 -15.09 10.83 -5.99
N VAL A 129 -14.42 10.73 -7.15
CA VAL A 129 -14.63 11.59 -8.32
C VAL A 129 -14.77 10.73 -9.59
N PRO A 130 -15.49 11.19 -10.63
CA PRO A 130 -15.76 10.37 -11.83
C PRO A 130 -14.51 9.86 -12.56
N ASP A 131 -13.45 10.66 -12.55
CA ASP A 131 -12.13 10.37 -13.13
C ASP A 131 -11.13 9.86 -12.08
N GLY A 132 -11.59 9.35 -10.94
CA GLY A 132 -10.72 8.91 -9.84
C GLY A 132 -10.53 7.40 -9.73
N PHE A 133 -9.75 7.01 -8.73
CA PHE A 133 -9.59 5.65 -8.23
C PHE A 133 -9.93 5.59 -6.74
N GLY A 134 -10.62 4.52 -6.33
CA GLY A 134 -10.77 4.13 -4.93
C GLY A 134 -9.84 2.96 -4.61
N ILE A 135 -8.95 3.11 -3.64
CA ILE A 135 -7.91 2.13 -3.31
C ILE A 135 -8.02 1.74 -1.84
N GLY A 136 -8.61 0.58 -1.56
CA GLY A 136 -8.60 -0.02 -0.24
C GLY A 136 -7.41 -0.96 -0.07
N TYR A 137 -6.74 -0.96 1.08
CA TYR A 137 -5.67 -1.90 1.35
C TYR A 137 -5.63 -2.37 2.80
N ILE A 138 -5.05 -3.55 3.00
CA ILE A 138 -4.85 -4.20 4.30
C ILE A 138 -3.40 -4.68 4.33
N ILE A 139 -2.66 -4.20 5.34
CA ILE A 139 -1.29 -4.65 5.61
C ILE A 139 -1.40 -5.75 6.66
N LYS A 140 -0.92 -6.96 6.33
CA LYS A 140 -0.80 -8.12 7.22
C LYS A 140 0.67 -8.45 7.42
N ASN A 141 0.97 -9.27 8.43
CA ASN A 141 2.34 -9.67 8.77
C ASN A 141 3.16 -10.16 7.56
N ASN A 142 2.53 -10.98 6.71
CA ASN A 142 3.19 -11.61 5.57
C ASN A 142 2.59 -11.20 4.21
N SER A 143 1.65 -10.26 4.15
CA SER A 143 1.08 -9.83 2.88
C SER A 143 0.50 -8.42 2.88
N LEU A 144 0.53 -7.77 1.73
CA LEU A 144 -0.25 -6.57 1.43
C LEU A 144 -1.39 -6.97 0.49
N GLN A 145 -2.61 -6.70 0.89
CA GLN A 145 -3.81 -6.96 0.09
C GLN A 145 -4.40 -5.61 -0.30
N TYR A 146 -4.80 -5.44 -1.56
CA TYR A 146 -5.39 -4.20 -2.02
C TYR A 146 -6.53 -4.44 -3.01
N SER A 147 -7.47 -3.51 -3.04
CA SER A 147 -8.52 -3.42 -4.03
C SER A 147 -8.52 -2.05 -4.68
N ILE A 148 -8.64 -2.03 -6.01
CA ILE A 148 -8.66 -0.81 -6.81
C ILE A 148 -9.96 -0.76 -7.59
N SER A 149 -10.67 0.36 -7.50
CA SER A 149 -11.88 0.63 -8.25
C SER A 149 -11.73 1.88 -9.12
N SER A 150 -12.41 1.91 -10.28
CA SER A 150 -12.65 3.13 -11.05
C SER A 150 -13.92 3.00 -11.90
N LYS A 151 -14.53 4.11 -12.32
CA LYS A 151 -15.72 4.08 -13.21
C LYS A 151 -15.33 3.84 -14.67
N HIS A 152 -14.45 4.68 -15.22
CA HIS A 152 -14.14 4.68 -16.67
C HIS A 152 -12.63 4.77 -16.98
N ARG A 153 -11.75 4.24 -16.12
CA ARG A 153 -10.29 4.25 -16.35
C ARG A 153 -9.74 2.86 -16.65
N GLN A 154 -8.48 2.82 -17.10
CA GLN A 154 -7.71 1.59 -17.34
C GLN A 154 -7.30 0.92 -16.00
N THR A 155 -8.29 0.52 -15.18
CA THR A 155 -8.05 -0.04 -13.83
C THR A 155 -7.11 -1.23 -13.85
N LYS A 156 -7.23 -2.13 -14.84
CA LYS A 156 -6.32 -3.28 -15.03
C LYS A 156 -4.86 -2.83 -15.18
N ARG A 157 -4.60 -1.83 -16.02
CA ARG A 157 -3.25 -1.30 -16.25
C ARG A 157 -2.67 -0.64 -15.01
N PHE A 158 -3.49 0.12 -14.28
CA PHE A 158 -3.06 0.74 -13.02
C PHE A 158 -2.74 -0.33 -11.97
N ALA A 159 -3.61 -1.33 -11.80
CA ALA A 159 -3.38 -2.46 -10.89
C ALA A 159 -2.10 -3.23 -11.24
N HIS A 160 -1.88 -3.53 -12.52
CA HIS A 160 -0.66 -4.20 -12.98
C HIS A 160 0.59 -3.37 -12.68
N THR A 161 0.54 -2.07 -12.91
CA THR A 161 1.66 -1.16 -12.64
C THR A 161 1.95 -1.08 -11.14
N LEU A 162 0.92 -0.95 -10.30
CA LEU A 162 1.07 -0.95 -8.85
C LEU A 162 1.65 -2.28 -8.35
N HIS A 163 1.15 -3.41 -8.85
CA HIS A 163 1.66 -4.74 -8.51
C HIS A 163 3.16 -4.85 -8.82
N LYS A 164 3.55 -4.48 -10.04
CA LYS A 164 4.95 -4.51 -10.47
C LYS A 164 5.85 -3.64 -9.59
N VAL A 165 5.45 -2.40 -9.32
CA VAL A 165 6.21 -1.49 -8.45
C VAL A 165 6.37 -2.05 -7.03
N LEU A 166 5.33 -2.70 -6.48
CA LEU A 166 5.41 -3.34 -5.16
C LEU A 166 6.35 -4.55 -5.15
N LEU A 167 6.41 -5.32 -6.24
CA LEU A 167 7.39 -6.40 -6.39
C LEU A 167 8.81 -5.85 -6.53
N ASP A 168 9.00 -4.82 -7.35
CA ASP A 168 10.29 -4.13 -7.51
C ASP A 168 10.80 -3.60 -6.16
N PHE A 169 9.91 -2.98 -5.34
CA PHE A 169 10.23 -2.59 -3.96
C PHE A 169 10.67 -3.77 -3.11
N LYS A 170 9.93 -4.88 -3.15
CA LYS A 170 10.25 -6.09 -2.39
C LYS A 170 11.62 -6.64 -2.77
N GLU A 171 11.96 -6.65 -4.05
CA GLU A 171 13.27 -7.12 -4.54
C GLU A 171 14.40 -6.18 -4.12
N MET A 172 14.21 -4.87 -4.25
CA MET A 172 15.25 -3.89 -3.86
C MET A 172 15.47 -3.82 -2.35
N MET A 173 14.44 -4.09 -1.55
CA MET A 173 14.55 -4.12 -0.08
C MET A 173 15.09 -5.46 0.47
N GLN A 174 15.28 -6.49 -0.36
CA GLN A 174 16.01 -7.68 0.08
C GLN A 174 17.48 -7.31 0.33
N PRO A 175 18.08 -7.76 1.44
CA PRO A 175 19.47 -7.44 1.72
C PRO A 175 20.36 -7.91 0.56
N LEU A 176 21.23 -7.02 0.05
CA LEU A 176 22.20 -7.31 -1.02
C LEU A 176 23.11 -8.51 -0.68
N SER A 177 23.22 -8.90 0.59
CA SER A 177 23.92 -10.11 1.05
C SER A 177 23.22 -11.43 0.68
N SER A 178 22.01 -11.40 0.14
CA SER A 178 21.29 -12.59 -0.35
C SER A 178 21.65 -12.98 -1.79
N VAL A 179 22.48 -12.18 -2.48
CA VAL A 179 23.12 -12.58 -3.74
C VAL A 179 24.27 -13.53 -3.41
N LYS A 180 24.02 -14.84 -3.47
CA LYS A 180 25.09 -15.84 -3.43
C LYS A 180 25.93 -15.73 -4.70
N VAL A 181 27.09 -15.07 -4.62
CA VAL A 181 28.17 -15.31 -5.57
C VAL A 181 28.95 -16.52 -5.04
N GLY A 182 28.74 -17.68 -5.68
CA GLY A 182 29.44 -18.91 -5.36
C GLY A 182 28.68 -20.12 -5.89
N SER A 183 29.28 -20.81 -6.87
CA SER A 183 28.79 -22.04 -7.50
C SER A 183 28.37 -23.08 -6.45
N ALA A 184 27.08 -23.43 -6.41
CA ALA A 184 26.57 -24.48 -5.54
C ALA A 184 26.94 -25.87 -6.10
N SER A 185 27.24 -26.81 -5.20
CA SER A 185 27.49 -28.22 -5.51
C SER A 185 26.23 -28.90 -6.12
N PRO A 186 26.39 -29.89 -7.03
CA PRO A 186 25.30 -30.61 -7.70
C PRO A 186 24.24 -31.23 -6.76
N GLU A 187 24.60 -31.51 -5.50
CA GLU A 187 23.69 -32.08 -4.50
C GLU A 187 22.74 -31.04 -3.90
N VAL A 188 23.15 -29.78 -3.83
CA VAL A 188 22.28 -28.66 -3.40
C VAL A 188 21.22 -28.37 -4.46
N GLU A 189 21.59 -28.51 -5.73
CA GLU A 189 20.70 -28.32 -6.88
C GLU A 189 19.58 -29.39 -6.91
N LYS A 190 19.92 -30.66 -6.64
CA LYS A 190 18.93 -31.74 -6.50
C LYS A 190 17.94 -31.55 -5.34
N LEU A 191 18.37 -30.97 -4.23
CA LEU A 191 17.51 -30.69 -3.08
C LEU A 191 16.58 -29.50 -3.32
N LEU A 192 17.03 -28.49 -4.09
CA LEU A 192 16.22 -27.34 -4.48
C LEU A 192 15.08 -27.75 -5.43
N VAL A 193 15.36 -28.60 -6.42
CA VAL A 193 14.35 -29.14 -7.36
C VAL A 193 13.27 -29.94 -6.61
N LYS A 194 13.65 -30.73 -5.60
CA LYS A 194 12.68 -31.48 -4.78
C LYS A 194 11.80 -30.58 -3.90
N LYS A 195 12.33 -29.43 -3.42
CA LYS A 195 11.58 -28.49 -2.58
C LYS A 195 10.54 -27.69 -3.39
N GLU A 196 10.80 -27.43 -4.67
CA GLU A 196 9.81 -26.82 -5.58
C GLU A 196 8.61 -27.74 -5.82
N SER A 197 8.82 -29.06 -5.97
CA SER A 197 7.73 -30.03 -6.19
C SER A 197 6.80 -30.25 -4.99
N LEU A 198 7.23 -29.89 -3.77
CA LEU A 198 6.44 -30.07 -2.55
C LEU A 198 5.65 -28.81 -2.14
N LEU A 199 5.97 -27.65 -2.72
CA LEU A 199 5.25 -26.41 -2.48
C LEU A 199 3.95 -26.30 -3.31
N GLU A 200 3.78 -27.12 -4.33
CA GLU A 200 2.53 -27.23 -5.09
C GLU A 200 1.36 -27.83 -4.28
N TYR A 201 1.61 -28.46 -3.13
CA TYR A 201 0.60 -29.18 -2.37
C TYR A 201 0.00 -28.41 -1.17
N ALA A 202 0.40 -27.15 -0.95
CA ALA A 202 -0.10 -26.31 0.14
C ALA A 202 -1.04 -25.17 -0.31
N ASP A 203 -1.37 -25.07 -1.61
CA ASP A 203 -2.37 -24.13 -2.13
C ASP A 203 -3.80 -24.69 -1.94
N GLY A 204 -4.22 -24.71 -0.67
CA GLY A 204 -5.56 -25.11 -0.26
C GLY A 204 -6.58 -23.97 -0.43
N ILE A 205 -7.29 -24.01 -1.57
CA ILE A 205 -8.63 -23.43 -1.83
C ILE A 205 -8.68 -21.89 -1.87
N ASP A 206 -8.36 -21.37 -3.05
CA ASP A 206 -8.51 -19.99 -3.48
C ASP A 206 -9.87 -19.79 -4.18
N TYR A 207 -10.88 -19.28 -3.47
CA TYR A 207 -12.19 -18.95 -4.08
C TYR A 207 -12.26 -17.55 -4.71
N PHE A 208 -11.14 -16.83 -4.78
CA PHE A 208 -11.00 -15.59 -5.55
C PHE A 208 -9.58 -15.55 -6.10
N GLY A 209 -9.42 -16.14 -7.29
CA GLY A 209 -8.12 -16.50 -7.85
C GLY A 209 -7.09 -15.37 -7.85
N GLU A 210 -5.82 -15.79 -7.84
CA GLU A 210 -4.69 -15.00 -8.34
C GLU A 210 -5.10 -14.15 -9.54
N LEU A 211 -4.57 -12.94 -9.62
CA LEU A 211 -4.87 -12.00 -10.70
C LEU A 211 -4.35 -12.61 -12.02
N ASP A 212 -5.18 -13.43 -12.67
CA ASP A 212 -4.89 -14.10 -13.93
C ASP A 212 -4.97 -13.07 -15.06
N LEU A 213 -3.82 -12.43 -15.32
CA LEU A 213 -3.68 -11.27 -16.19
C LEU A 213 -3.92 -11.60 -17.68
N ASP A 214 -3.84 -12.87 -18.05
CA ASP A 214 -3.98 -13.37 -19.42
C ASP A 214 -5.44 -13.74 -19.79
N LYS A 215 -6.35 -13.73 -18.82
CA LYS A 215 -7.78 -13.91 -19.12
C LYS A 215 -8.38 -12.67 -19.80
N PRO A 216 -9.14 -12.85 -20.91
CA PRO A 216 -9.89 -11.77 -21.54
C PRO A 216 -10.92 -11.17 -20.56
N ASP A 217 -11.34 -9.94 -20.84
CA ASP A 217 -12.11 -9.01 -19.96
C ASP A 217 -13.53 -9.51 -19.56
N GLU A 218 -13.82 -10.81 -19.66
CA GLU A 218 -15.10 -11.38 -19.29
C GLU A 218 -15.20 -11.65 -17.78
N LYS A 219 -16.21 -10.99 -17.18
CA LYS A 219 -16.71 -11.15 -15.81
C LYS A 219 -15.85 -10.56 -14.68
N THR A 220 -15.28 -9.36 -14.86
CA THR A 220 -14.91 -8.58 -13.66
C THR A 220 -16.19 -8.12 -12.95
N PRO A 221 -16.37 -8.37 -11.63
CA PRO A 221 -17.57 -7.95 -10.91
C PRO A 221 -17.76 -6.43 -11.01
N GLN A 222 -18.88 -6.00 -11.58
CA GLN A 222 -19.31 -4.60 -11.54
C GLN A 222 -19.89 -4.30 -10.15
N MET A 223 -19.44 -3.21 -9.53
CA MET A 223 -20.14 -2.68 -8.37
C MET A 223 -21.42 -1.95 -8.81
N ASP A 224 -22.36 -1.82 -7.89
CA ASP A 224 -23.54 -0.98 -8.08
C ASP A 224 -23.10 0.45 -8.49
N GLY A 225 -23.67 0.97 -9.58
CA GLY A 225 -23.25 2.24 -10.18
C GLY A 225 -22.11 2.18 -11.23
N GLY A 226 -21.78 1.00 -11.77
CA GLY A 226 -20.97 0.85 -12.99
C GLY A 226 -19.45 0.90 -12.83
N ALA A 227 -18.93 0.84 -11.60
CA ALA A 227 -17.50 0.83 -11.33
C ALA A 227 -16.88 -0.58 -11.47
N ARG A 228 -15.68 -0.66 -12.08
CA ARG A 228 -14.88 -1.90 -12.19
C ARG A 228 -13.93 -2.05 -11.00
N LYS A 229 -13.82 -3.26 -10.44
CA LYS A 229 -12.97 -3.59 -9.27
C LYS A 229 -11.88 -4.61 -9.61
N TYR A 230 -10.67 -4.37 -9.12
CA TYR A 230 -9.53 -5.29 -9.21
C TYR A 230 -8.98 -5.55 -7.80
N VAL A 231 -8.41 -6.74 -7.56
CA VAL A 231 -7.90 -7.17 -6.25
C VAL A 231 -6.52 -7.78 -6.42
N GLY A 232 -5.53 -7.32 -5.67
CA GLY A 232 -4.19 -7.88 -5.69
C GLY A 232 -3.68 -8.25 -4.31
N ILE A 233 -2.80 -9.24 -4.26
CA ILE A 233 -2.12 -9.69 -3.04
C ILE A 233 -0.61 -9.74 -3.33
N VAL A 234 0.20 -9.17 -2.46
CA VAL A 234 1.68 -9.29 -2.48
C VAL A 234 2.10 -9.98 -1.20
N ARG A 235 2.70 -11.17 -1.28
CA ARG A 235 3.17 -11.97 -0.13
C ARG A 235 4.67 -11.80 0.12
N ARG A 236 5.10 -11.84 1.38
CA ARG A 236 6.51 -11.99 1.79
C ARG A 236 6.93 -13.44 1.50
N ARG A 237 8.14 -13.69 0.98
CA ARG A 237 8.67 -15.06 0.93
C ARG A 237 8.94 -15.51 2.37
N GLU A 238 8.37 -16.64 2.78
CA GLU A 238 8.81 -17.29 4.01
C GLU A 238 10.23 -17.82 3.79
N SER A 239 11.17 -17.38 4.61
CA SER A 239 12.45 -18.07 4.77
C SER A 239 12.21 -19.29 5.65
N SER A 240 11.64 -20.36 5.07
CA SER A 240 11.49 -21.63 5.78
C SER A 240 12.83 -22.37 5.82
N ILE A 241 13.65 -22.03 6.81
CA ILE A 241 14.51 -23.03 7.44
C ILE A 241 13.61 -23.65 8.52
N SER A 242 13.12 -24.86 8.29
CA SER A 242 12.39 -25.60 9.33
C SER A 242 13.31 -25.80 10.53
N GLU A 243 12.76 -25.81 11.75
CA GLU A 243 13.54 -26.15 12.95
C GLU A 243 14.26 -27.51 12.82
N ASP A 244 13.69 -28.45 12.06
CA ASP A 244 14.32 -29.73 11.71
C ASP A 244 15.58 -29.56 10.84
N THR A 245 15.63 -28.55 9.99
CA THR A 245 16.84 -28.23 9.20
C THR A 245 17.93 -27.65 10.11
N MET A 246 17.59 -26.89 11.15
CA MET A 246 18.58 -26.37 12.11
C MET A 246 19.16 -27.47 13.02
N LYS A 247 18.35 -28.49 13.37
CA LYS A 247 18.83 -29.67 14.12
C LYS A 247 19.81 -30.52 13.32
N ASN A 248 19.59 -30.68 12.01
CA ASN A 248 20.47 -31.48 11.14
C ASN A 248 21.81 -30.80 10.79
N VAL A 249 21.97 -29.50 11.07
CA VAL A 249 23.22 -28.74 10.83
C VAL A 249 24.02 -28.52 12.13
N GLY A 250 23.61 -29.14 13.24
CA GLY A 250 24.39 -29.16 14.49
C GLY A 250 24.46 -27.81 15.24
N VAL A 251 23.57 -26.85 14.94
CA VAL A 251 23.54 -25.57 15.65
C VAL A 251 22.58 -25.67 16.83
N MET A 252 23.14 -25.81 18.03
CA MET A 252 22.41 -25.91 19.28
C MET A 252 21.85 -24.53 19.68
N VAL A 253 20.55 -24.30 19.47
CA VAL A 253 19.86 -23.10 19.97
C VAL A 253 19.38 -23.37 21.40
N LYS A 254 19.93 -22.66 22.39
CA LYS A 254 19.38 -22.65 23.76
C LYS A 254 17.99 -22.00 23.73
N SER A 255 16.98 -22.71 24.22
CA SER A 255 15.62 -22.21 24.40
C SER A 255 15.54 -21.18 25.54
N PRO A 256 14.82 -20.06 25.38
CA PRO A 256 14.33 -19.29 26.52
C PRO A 256 13.12 -20.00 27.15
N SER A 257 13.12 -20.03 28.48
CA SER A 257 12.08 -20.63 29.33
C SER A 257 10.69 -20.01 29.12
N SER A 258 9.68 -20.87 29.20
CA SER A 258 8.26 -20.56 29.29
C SER A 258 7.88 -19.84 30.60
N SER A 259 7.22 -18.68 30.50
CA SER A 259 6.31 -17.99 31.45
C SER A 259 6.39 -16.49 31.13
N GLU A 260 5.33 -15.68 30.94
CA GLU A 260 3.98 -15.69 31.47
C GLU A 260 3.07 -14.89 30.52
N HIS A 261 1.84 -15.36 30.31
CA HIS A 261 0.74 -14.58 29.75
C HIS A 261 0.35 -13.44 30.69
N LYS A 262 0.11 -12.22 30.18
CA LYS A 262 -1.05 -11.39 30.57
C LYS A 262 -1.56 -10.55 29.40
N HIS A 263 -2.81 -10.84 29.02
CA HIS A 263 -3.72 -9.91 28.36
C HIS A 263 -3.80 -8.58 29.13
N VAL A 264 -3.88 -7.45 28.43
CA VAL A 264 -4.93 -6.43 28.67
C VAL A 264 -5.19 -5.70 27.34
N ALA A 265 -6.45 -5.74 26.93
CA ALA A 265 -7.03 -4.88 25.92
C ALA A 265 -7.43 -3.53 26.54
N VAL A 266 -7.13 -2.42 25.86
CA VAL A 266 -7.96 -1.19 25.78
C VAL A 266 -7.67 -0.54 24.42
#